data_AF-A0A2E4G1I4-F1
#
_entry.id   AF-A0A2E4G1I4-F1
#
_cell.length_a   1.000
_cell.length_b   1.000
_cell.length_c   1.000
_cell.angle_alpha   90.00
_cell.angle_beta   90.00
_cell.angle_gamma   90.00
#
_symmetry.space_group_name_H-M   'P 1'
#
loop_
_entity.id
_entity.type
_entity.pdbx_description
1 polymer ?
#
loop_
_entity_poly.entity_id
_entity_poly.type
_entity_poly.pdbx_seq_one_letter_code
_entity_poly.pdbx_strand_id
1 'polypeptide(L)'
;MEAIISKTVQMETTSTQAAQLNWFNRQVANFEESRFGVMAMMLAVQTCWGSIAAGLSYSNETILGLALCGTFTMLNNTVLIAQGPAKWCVGIFSAAIIVNTIIILIELIGG
;
A
#
# COMPACT_ATOMS: atom_id res chain seq x y z
N MET A 1 35.99 18.62 5.00
CA MET A 1 34.87 18.41 5.94
C MET A 1 33.63 17.85 5.22
N GLU A 2 33.35 18.26 3.98
CA GLU A 2 32.17 17.81 3.21
C GLU A 2 32.17 16.32 2.80
N ALA A 3 33.34 15.72 2.56
CA ALA A 3 33.45 14.30 2.18
C ALA A 3 33.09 13.32 3.32
N ILE A 4 33.19 13.75 4.58
CA ILE A 4 32.83 12.93 5.75
C ILE A 4 31.30 12.96 5.93
N ILE A 5 30.69 14.12 5.73
CA ILE A 5 29.22 14.31 5.78
C ILE A 5 28.53 13.46 4.70
N SER A 6 29.08 13.41 3.49
CA SER A 6 28.53 12.57 2.42
C SER A 6 28.58 11.07 2.79
N LYS A 7 29.69 10.59 3.37
CA LYS A 7 29.80 9.17 3.77
C LYS A 7 28.86 8.79 4.93
N THR A 8 28.61 9.67 5.89
CA THR A 8 27.65 9.42 6.98
C THR A 8 26.20 9.43 6.50
N VAL A 9 25.83 10.32 5.57
CA VAL A 9 24.49 10.35 4.97
C VAL A 9 24.21 9.10 4.12
N GLN A 10 25.21 8.59 3.40
CA GLN A 10 25.06 7.35 2.62
C GLN A 10 24.88 6.12 3.52
N MET A 11 25.59 6.07 4.66
CA MET A 11 25.49 4.95 5.61
C MET A 11 24.11 4.88 6.29
N GLU A 12 23.52 6.02 6.62
CA GLU A 12 22.17 6.13 7.21
C GLU A 12 21.06 5.82 6.18
N THR A 13 21.27 6.18 4.91
CA THR A 13 20.34 5.85 3.82
C THR A 13 20.36 4.36 3.47
N THR A 14 21.53 3.72 3.48
CA THR A 14 21.67 2.27 3.23
C THR A 14 21.17 1.42 4.39
N SER A 15 21.37 1.82 5.65
CA SER A 15 20.82 1.10 6.81
C SER A 15 19.30 1.13 6.86
N THR A 16 18.69 2.24 6.46
CA THR A 16 17.23 2.38 6.40
C THR A 16 16.62 1.51 5.30
N GLN A 17 17.26 1.41 4.13
CA GLN A 17 16.84 0.48 3.07
C GLN A 17 17.05 -1.00 3.46
N ALA A 18 18.15 -1.34 4.13
CA ALA A 18 18.39 -2.71 4.60
C ALA A 18 17.37 -3.16 5.66
N ALA A 19 16.97 -2.26 6.56
CA ALA A 19 15.91 -2.51 7.55
C ALA A 19 14.52 -2.66 6.89
N GLN A 20 14.20 -1.82 5.90
CA GLN A 20 12.98 -1.91 5.08
C GLN A 20 12.89 -3.25 4.33
N LEU A 21 14.01 -3.73 3.77
CA LEU A 21 14.07 -5.02 3.09
C LEU A 21 13.74 -6.18 4.04
N ASN A 22 14.25 -6.13 5.27
CA ASN A 22 13.97 -7.14 6.29
C ASN A 22 12.50 -7.18 6.70
N TRP A 23 11.85 -6.03 6.83
CA TRP A 23 10.42 -5.99 7.18
C TRP A 23 9.53 -6.49 6.05
N PHE A 24 9.75 -6.04 4.82
CA PHE A 24 8.96 -6.48 3.66
C PHE A 24 9.14 -7.98 3.38
N ASN A 25 10.38 -8.47 3.41
CA ASN A 25 10.64 -9.90 3.23
C ASN A 25 10.00 -10.75 4.33
N ARG A 26 9.92 -10.23 5.57
CA ARG A 26 9.20 -10.89 6.67
C ARG A 26 7.69 -10.91 6.44
N GLN A 27 7.09 -9.85 5.90
CA GLN A 27 5.68 -9.84 5.52
C GLN A 27 5.39 -10.85 4.40
N VAL A 28 6.28 -10.96 3.42
CA VAL A 28 6.17 -11.95 2.34
C VAL A 28 6.27 -13.38 2.89
N ALA A 29 7.21 -13.66 3.79
CA ALA A 29 7.35 -14.97 4.42
C ALA A 29 6.11 -15.35 5.26
N ASN A 30 5.61 -14.43 6.08
CA ASN A 30 4.38 -14.65 6.87
C ASN A 30 3.15 -14.82 5.98
N PHE A 31 3.09 -14.09 4.86
CA PHE A 31 2.02 -14.22 3.89
C PHE A 31 2.04 -15.61 3.25
N GLU A 32 3.20 -16.17 2.93
CA GLU A 32 3.29 -17.54 2.38
C GLU A 32 2.90 -18.61 3.40
N GLU A 33 3.29 -18.45 4.67
CA GLU A 33 2.96 -19.38 5.75
C GLU A 33 1.44 -19.49 5.98
N SER A 34 0.72 -18.37 5.92
CA SER A 34 -0.72 -18.28 6.18
C SER A 34 -1.50 -17.73 4.98
N ARG A 35 -1.19 -18.22 3.77
CA ARG A 35 -1.63 -17.64 2.49
C ARG A 35 -3.12 -17.32 2.40
N PHE A 36 -3.99 -18.27 2.69
CA PHE A 36 -5.44 -18.06 2.55
C PHE A 36 -6.04 -17.16 3.63
N GLY A 37 -5.56 -17.27 4.88
CA GLY A 37 -6.03 -16.43 5.98
C GLY A 37 -5.61 -14.97 5.82
N VAL A 38 -4.36 -14.75 5.44
CA VAL A 38 -3.82 -13.40 5.22
C VAL A 38 -4.42 -12.77 3.97
N MET A 39 -4.65 -13.53 2.89
CA MET A 39 -5.37 -13.04 1.71
C MET A 39 -6.79 -12.57 2.06
N ALA A 40 -7.53 -13.34 2.85
CA ALA A 40 -8.88 -12.96 3.28
C ALA A 40 -8.86 -11.68 4.14
N MET A 41 -7.90 -11.55 5.05
CA MET A 41 -7.71 -10.35 5.86
C MET A 41 -7.36 -9.13 4.99
N MET A 42 -6.41 -9.26 4.06
CA MET A 42 -6.01 -8.18 3.15
C MET A 42 -7.15 -7.75 2.23
N LEU A 43 -7.95 -8.69 1.72
CA LEU A 43 -9.15 -8.39 0.96
C LEU A 43 -10.16 -7.59 1.79
N ALA A 44 -10.45 -8.03 3.02
CA ALA A 44 -11.41 -7.35 3.89
C ALA A 44 -10.95 -5.93 4.23
N VAL A 45 -9.70 -5.77 4.66
CA VAL A 45 -9.14 -4.45 5.01
C VAL A 45 -9.15 -3.53 3.79
N GLN A 46 -8.70 -4.01 2.63
CA GLN A 46 -8.64 -3.17 1.43
C GLN A 46 -10.02 -2.74 0.94
N THR A 47 -11.00 -3.65 0.95
CA THR A 47 -12.36 -3.35 0.48
C THR A 47 -13.05 -2.34 1.39
N CYS A 48 -12.91 -2.48 2.71
CA CYS A 48 -13.41 -1.50 3.66
C CYS A 48 -12.74 -0.13 3.46
N TRP A 49 -11.41 -0.11 3.34
CA TRP A 49 -10.66 1.13 3.19
C TRP A 49 -10.95 1.84 1.86
N GLY A 50 -11.03 1.08 0.77
CA GLY A 50 -11.43 1.59 -0.55
C GLY A 50 -12.87 2.11 -0.57
N SER A 51 -13.80 1.50 0.18
CA SER A 51 -15.16 1.99 0.28
C SER A 51 -15.25 3.36 0.95
N ILE A 52 -14.41 3.64 1.96
CA ILE A 52 -14.34 4.96 2.61
C ILE A 52 -13.82 6.00 1.63
N ALA A 53 -12.70 5.71 0.95
CA ALA A 53 -12.11 6.59 -0.05
C ALA A 53 -13.08 6.88 -1.21
N ALA A 54 -13.80 5.86 -1.69
CA ALA A 54 -14.82 6.01 -2.73
C ALA A 54 -16.01 6.85 -2.26
N GLY A 55 -16.48 6.66 -1.02
CA GLY A 55 -17.56 7.44 -0.44
C GLY A 55 -17.24 8.93 -0.38
N LEU A 56 -16.04 9.28 0.12
CA LEU A 56 -15.58 10.67 0.18
C LEU A 56 -15.42 11.30 -1.21
N SER A 57 -14.81 10.57 -2.14
CA SER A 57 -14.64 11.05 -3.53
C SER A 57 -15.98 11.25 -4.24
N TYR A 58 -16.99 10.44 -3.91
CA TYR A 58 -18.36 10.60 -4.44
C TYR A 58 -19.03 11.86 -3.87
N SER A 59 -18.88 12.12 -2.57
CA SER A 59 -19.44 13.31 -1.91
C SER A 59 -18.85 14.62 -2.44
N ASN A 60 -17.57 14.64 -2.80
CA ASN A 60 -16.88 15.83 -3.33
C ASN A 60 -16.95 15.94 -4.88
N GLU A 61 -17.71 15.07 -5.55
CA GLU A 61 -17.82 15.00 -7.03
C GLU A 61 -16.49 14.76 -7.77
N THR A 62 -15.46 14.26 -7.07
CA THR A 62 -14.12 14.05 -7.61
C THR A 62 -14.03 12.71 -8.36
N ILE A 63 -14.40 12.72 -9.64
CA ILE A 63 -14.36 11.53 -10.53
C ILE A 63 -12.94 10.92 -10.61
N LEU A 64 -11.89 11.76 -10.55
CA LEU A 64 -10.49 11.31 -10.56
C LEU A 64 -10.12 10.50 -9.31
N GLY A 65 -10.54 10.94 -8.13
CA GLY A 65 -10.31 10.23 -6.87
C GLY A 65 -11.04 8.89 -6.86
N LEU A 66 -12.28 8.87 -7.37
CA LEU A 66 -13.09 7.67 -7.51
C LEU A 66 -12.44 6.65 -8.47
N ALA A 67 -11.95 7.11 -9.63
CA ALA A 67 -11.32 6.25 -10.65
C ALA A 67 -10.00 5.64 -10.16
N LEU A 68 -9.16 6.43 -9.47
CA LEU A 68 -7.91 5.95 -8.90
C LEU A 68 -8.16 4.95 -7.77
N CYS A 69 -9.01 5.31 -6.80
CA CYS A 69 -9.37 4.41 -5.70
C CYS A 69 -9.97 3.10 -6.21
N GLY A 70 -10.90 3.17 -7.17
CA GLY A 70 -11.54 2.01 -7.78
C GLY A 70 -10.53 1.08 -8.47
N THR A 71 -9.62 1.67 -9.27
CA THR A 71 -8.60 0.91 -10.00
C THR A 71 -7.64 0.19 -9.06
N PHE A 72 -7.07 0.89 -8.08
CA PHE A 72 -6.10 0.30 -7.14
C PHE A 72 -6.75 -0.74 -6.21
N THR A 73 -7.98 -0.48 -5.76
CA THR A 73 -8.74 -1.43 -4.91
C THR A 73 -9.09 -2.70 -5.68
N MET A 74 -9.57 -2.58 -6.93
CA MET A 74 -9.85 -3.73 -7.78
C MET A 74 -8.58 -4.49 -8.18
N LEU A 75 -7.48 -3.79 -8.42
CA LEU A 75 -6.20 -4.40 -8.76
C LEU A 75 -5.66 -5.23 -7.58
N ASN A 76 -5.72 -4.70 -6.36
CA ASN A 76 -5.38 -5.45 -5.15
C ASN A 76 -6.25 -6.72 -5.00
N ASN A 77 -7.56 -6.57 -5.15
CA ASN A 77 -8.48 -7.70 -5.01
C ASN A 77 -8.26 -8.75 -6.09
N THR A 78 -7.96 -8.33 -7.32
CA THR A 78 -7.67 -9.22 -8.45
C THR A 78 -6.41 -10.04 -8.20
N VAL A 79 -5.34 -9.40 -7.71
CA VAL A 79 -4.06 -10.10 -7.44
C VAL A 79 -4.20 -11.10 -6.29
N LEU A 80 -5.01 -10.78 -5.28
CA LEU A 80 -5.31 -11.70 -4.19
C LEU A 80 -6.16 -12.90 -4.66
N ILE A 81 -7.18 -12.67 -5.51
CA ILE A 81 -8.03 -13.74 -6.08
C ILE A 81 -7.26 -14.64 -7.05
N ALA A 82 -6.38 -14.04 -7.85
CA ALA A 82 -5.50 -14.78 -8.77
C ALA A 82 -4.44 -15.62 -8.03
N GLN A 83 -4.38 -15.53 -6.70
CA GLN A 83 -3.35 -16.15 -5.88
C GLN A 83 -1.95 -15.80 -6.39
N GLY A 84 -1.76 -14.52 -6.75
CA GLY A 84 -0.51 -14.02 -7.32
C GLY A 84 0.67 -14.22 -6.38
N PRO A 85 1.90 -14.00 -6.86
CA PRO A 85 3.10 -14.21 -6.05
C PRO A 85 3.04 -13.33 -4.80
N ALA A 86 3.48 -13.85 -3.64
CA ALA A 86 3.35 -13.19 -2.35
C ALA A 86 3.93 -11.75 -2.33
N LYS A 87 5.06 -11.54 -3.04
CA LYS A 87 5.67 -10.22 -3.22
C LYS A 87 4.73 -9.21 -3.87
N TRP A 88 3.94 -9.64 -4.85
CA TRP A 88 2.96 -8.79 -5.53
C TRP A 88 1.74 -8.54 -4.66
N CYS A 89 1.24 -9.55 -3.94
CA CYS A 89 0.13 -9.36 -3.00
C CYS A 89 0.45 -8.32 -1.93
N VAL A 90 1.58 -8.46 -1.23
CA VAL A 90 1.99 -7.54 -0.17
C VAL A 90 2.36 -6.16 -0.73
N GLY A 91 3.04 -6.11 -1.88
CA GLY A 91 3.45 -4.87 -2.52
C GLY A 91 2.27 -4.03 -3.02
N ILE A 92 1.33 -4.66 -3.72
CA ILE A 92 0.13 -4.00 -4.25
C ILE A 92 -0.80 -3.60 -3.11
N PHE A 93 -0.97 -4.44 -2.09
CA PHE A 93 -1.75 -4.10 -0.91
C PHE A 93 -1.19 -2.85 -0.21
N SER A 94 0.12 -2.81 0.03
CA SER A 94 0.79 -1.65 0.62
C SER A 94 0.60 -0.38 -0.24
N ALA A 95 0.80 -0.49 -1.56
CA ALA A 95 0.60 0.62 -2.48
C ALA A 95 -0.86 1.11 -2.47
N ALA A 96 -1.83 0.20 -2.47
CA ALA A 96 -3.25 0.53 -2.50
C ALA A 96 -3.72 1.16 -1.18
N ILE A 97 -3.18 0.75 -0.02
CA ILE A 97 -3.40 1.44 1.26
C ILE A 97 -2.87 2.87 1.19
N ILE A 98 -1.66 3.08 0.69
CA ILE A 98 -1.04 4.42 0.60
C ILE A 98 -1.87 5.33 -0.33
N VAL A 99 -2.20 4.86 -1.54
CA VAL A 99 -2.98 5.64 -2.51
C VAL A 99 -4.35 6.00 -1.95
N ASN A 100 -5.09 5.03 -1.40
CA ASN A 100 -6.42 5.29 -0.84
C ASN A 100 -6.33 6.24 0.37
N THR A 101 -5.28 6.14 1.20
CA THR A 101 -5.07 7.05 2.33
C THR A 101 -4.79 8.48 1.87
N ILE A 102 -3.98 8.67 0.82
CA ILE A 102 -3.71 9.99 0.25
C ILE A 102 -4.99 10.61 -0.32
N ILE A 103 -5.79 9.83 -1.06
CA ILE A 103 -7.08 10.28 -1.58
C ILE A 103 -7.99 10.71 -0.43
N ILE A 104 -8.12 9.89 0.62
CA ILE A 104 -8.91 10.25 1.81
C ILE A 104 -8.43 11.59 2.41
N LEU A 105 -7.12 11.79 2.56
CA LEU A 105 -6.58 13.04 3.11
C LEU A 105 -6.87 14.25 2.22
N ILE A 106 -6.74 14.11 0.90
CA ILE A 106 -7.04 15.20 -0.05
C ILE A 106 -8.53 15.54 0.00
N GLU A 107 -9.41 14.54 -0.05
CA GLU A 107 -10.85 14.75 -0.03
C GLU A 107 -11.35 15.28 1.32
N LEU A 108 -10.74 14.86 2.44
CA LEU A 108 -11.10 15.33 3.77
C LEU A 108 -10.64 16.77 4.05
N ILE A 109 -9.49 17.18 3.50
CA ILE A 109 -8.95 18.54 3.69
C ILE A 109 -9.50 19.52 2.63
N GLY A 110 -9.79 19.03 1.43
CA GLY A 110 -10.24 19.85 0.30
C GLY A 110 -11.76 19.97 0.11
N GLY A 111 -12.55 19.14 0.81
CA GLY A 111 -14.02 19.24 0.85
C GLY A 111 -14.55 20.07 2.00
#